data_AF-A0A2S3QQF0-F1
#
_entry.id   AF-A0A2S3QQF0-F1
#
_cell.length_a   1.000
_cell.length_b   1.000
_cell.length_c   1.000
_cell.angle_alpha   90.00
_cell.angle_beta   90.00
_cell.angle_gamma   90.00
#
_symmetry.space_group_name_H-M   'P 1'
#
loop_
_entity.id
_entity.type
_entity.pdbx_description
1 polymer ?
#
loop_
_entity_poly.entity_id
_entity_poly.type
_entity_poly.pdbx_seq_one_letter_code
_entity_poly.pdbx_strand_id
1 'polypeptide(L)'
;MENLKIKECITDIDLQQIIKLRETKKILQDQLKDMTDNLHHLEESVISKLKDGCINLTTKQLTIKESQRRFPSWKEHFIEKCGKQMATVIIENTEPKRYETLTIK
;
A
#
# COMPACT_ATOMS: atom_id res chain seq x y z
N MET A 1 33.43 -29.75 38.24
CA MET A 1 33.06 -28.35 38.00
C MET A 1 32.08 -28.34 36.84
N GLU A 2 30.78 -28.40 37.14
CA GLU A 2 29.75 -28.35 36.10
C GLU A 2 29.55 -26.91 35.64
N ASN A 3 29.69 -26.73 34.34
CA ASN A 3 29.52 -25.46 33.64
C ASN A 3 28.00 -25.19 33.54
N LEU A 4 27.45 -24.45 34.50
CA LEU A 4 26.06 -24.01 34.49
C LEU A 4 25.86 -23.03 33.31
N LYS A 5 25.40 -23.56 32.17
CA LYS A 5 24.78 -22.75 31.11
C LYS A 5 23.52 -22.13 31.69
N ILE A 6 23.62 -20.87 32.11
CA ILE A 6 22.46 -20.05 32.45
C ILE A 6 21.60 -19.97 31.19
N LYS A 7 20.40 -20.56 31.22
CA LYS A 7 19.37 -20.28 30.21
C LYS A 7 18.96 -18.83 30.38
N GLU A 8 19.06 -18.04 29.32
CA GLU A 8 18.51 -16.68 29.31
C GLU A 8 17.02 -16.77 29.65
N CYS A 9 16.63 -16.15 30.76
CA CYS A 9 15.23 -16.03 31.16
C CYS A 9 14.68 -14.73 30.58
N ILE A 10 13.50 -14.82 29.95
CA ILE A 10 12.74 -13.63 29.54
C ILE A 10 12.35 -12.87 30.80
N THR A 11 12.68 -11.58 30.84
CA THR A 11 12.34 -10.69 31.94
C THR A 11 11.12 -9.84 31.62
N ASP A 12 10.48 -9.29 32.65
CA ASP A 12 9.39 -8.33 32.47
C ASP A 12 9.83 -7.09 31.68
N ILE A 13 11.12 -6.72 31.76
CA ILE A 13 11.69 -5.62 30.99
C ILE A 13 11.66 -5.95 29.49
N ASP A 14 12.01 -7.18 29.11
CA ASP A 14 11.95 -7.64 27.70
C ASP A 14 10.51 -7.58 27.17
N LEU A 15 9.55 -8.00 27.99
CA LEU A 15 8.13 -7.95 27.63
C LEU A 15 7.62 -6.51 27.49
N GLN A 16 7.97 -5.62 28.42
CA GLN A 16 7.59 -4.20 28.34
C GLN A 16 8.18 -3.50 27.12
N GLN A 17 9.43 -3.81 26.76
CA GLN A 17 10.06 -3.28 25.55
C GLN A 17 9.33 -3.76 24.29
N ILE A 18 8.98 -5.05 24.21
CA ILE A 18 8.22 -5.59 23.07
C ILE A 18 6.86 -4.93 22.95
N ILE A 19 6.14 -4.74 24.06
CA ILE A 19 4.82 -4.09 24.07
C ILE A 19 4.96 -2.65 23.53
N LYS A 20 5.90 -1.88 24.07
CA LYS A 20 6.15 -0.50 23.62
C LYS A 20 6.51 -0.42 22.15
N LEU A 21 7.33 -1.34 21.65
CA LEU A 21 7.71 -1.40 20.23
C LEU A 21 6.51 -1.75 19.33
N ARG A 22 5.63 -2.65 19.78
CA ARG A 22 4.40 -2.99 19.04
C ARG A 22 3.43 -1.82 18.98
N GLU A 23 3.24 -1.10 20.08
CA GLU A 23 2.41 0.10 20.11
C GLU A 23 2.98 1.20 19.21
N THR A 24 4.29 1.45 19.31
CA THR A 24 4.98 2.42 18.44
C THR A 24 4.85 2.04 16.97
N LYS A 25 5.03 0.76 16.63
CA LYS A 25 4.82 0.26 15.26
C LYS A 25 3.41 0.55 14.77
N LYS A 26 2.39 0.31 15.59
CA LYS A 26 0.99 0.55 15.23
C LYS A 26 0.74 2.04 14.94
N ILE A 27 1.21 2.92 15.82
CA ILE A 27 1.07 4.37 15.63
C ILE A 27 1.73 4.83 14.32
N LEU A 28 2.94 4.34 14.04
CA LEU A 28 3.64 4.67 12.79
C LEU A 28 2.91 4.14 11.55
N GLN A 29 2.28 2.96 11.64
CA GLN A 29 1.48 2.41 10.55
C GLN A 29 0.23 3.26 10.29
N ASP A 30 -0.45 3.71 11.34
CA ASP A 30 -1.63 4.56 11.23
C ASP A 30 -1.23 5.93 10.61
N GLN A 31 -0.14 6.54 11.08
CA GLN A 31 0.38 7.78 10.50
C GLN A 31 0.79 7.63 9.03
N LEU A 32 1.47 6.53 8.68
CA LEU A 32 1.85 6.25 7.30
C LEU A 32 0.61 6.11 6.39
N LYS A 33 -0.44 5.46 6.90
CA LYS A 33 -1.71 5.33 6.18
C LYS A 33 -2.32 6.70 5.94
N ASP A 34 -2.45 7.53 6.97
CA ASP A 34 -3.02 8.88 6.84
C ASP A 34 -2.23 9.75 5.85
N MET A 35 -0.90 9.69 5.87
CA MET A 35 -0.06 10.39 4.90
C MET A 35 -0.26 9.87 3.47
N THR A 36 -0.42 8.56 3.31
CA THR A 36 -0.66 7.93 2.01
C THR A 36 -2.02 8.34 1.44
N ASP A 37 -3.06 8.34 2.27
CA ASP A 37 -4.41 8.72 1.88
C ASP A 37 -4.46 10.21 1.50
N ASN A 38 -3.80 11.08 2.29
CA ASN A 38 -3.67 12.51 1.98
C ASN A 38 -2.90 12.76 0.67
N LEU A 39 -1.79 12.05 0.45
CA LEU A 39 -1.03 12.15 -0.79
C LEU A 39 -1.90 11.76 -1.99
N HIS A 40 -2.62 10.64 -1.88
CA HIS A 40 -3.51 10.18 -2.95
C HIS A 40 -4.59 11.21 -3.28
N HIS A 41 -5.24 11.77 -2.26
CA HIS A 41 -6.26 12.80 -2.46
C HIS A 41 -5.70 14.06 -3.15
N LEU A 42 -4.48 14.48 -2.78
CA LEU A 42 -3.82 15.61 -3.43
C LEU A 42 -3.47 15.30 -4.89
N GLU A 43 -2.96 14.11 -5.19
CA GLU A 43 -2.67 13.68 -6.55
C GLU A 43 -3.93 13.67 -7.42
N GLU A 44 -5.03 13.10 -6.93
CA GLU A 44 -6.33 13.11 -7.63
C GLU A 44 -6.83 14.54 -7.89
N SER A 45 -6.71 15.43 -6.90
CA SER A 45 -7.09 16.84 -7.04
C SER A 45 -6.29 17.54 -8.14
N VAL A 46 -4.97 17.30 -8.21
CA VAL A 46 -4.11 17.87 -9.25
C VAL A 46 -4.43 17.28 -10.62
N ILE A 47 -4.63 15.97 -10.71
CA ILE A 47 -5.02 15.28 -11.94
C ILE A 47 -6.35 15.85 -12.48
N SER A 48 -7.37 16.01 -11.63
CA SER A 48 -8.65 16.61 -12.03
C SER A 48 -8.46 18.02 -12.60
N LYS A 49 -7.73 18.88 -11.88
CA LYS A 49 -7.45 20.25 -12.34
C LYS A 49 -6.73 20.29 -13.69
N LEU A 50 -5.76 19.40 -13.90
CA LEU A 50 -5.05 19.28 -15.17
C LEU A 50 -5.98 18.82 -16.31
N LYS A 51 -6.89 17.88 -16.05
CA LYS A 51 -7.89 17.43 -17.02
C LYS A 51 -8.90 18.52 -17.37
N ASP A 52 -9.27 19.35 -16.40
CA ASP A 52 -10.15 20.50 -16.59
C ASP A 52 -9.46 21.66 -17.33
N GLY A 53 -8.18 21.50 -17.71
CA GLY A 53 -7.43 22.48 -18.49
C GLY A 53 -6.85 23.63 -17.66
N CYS A 54 -6.70 23.46 -16.34
CA CYS A 54 -6.08 24.48 -15.49
C CYS A 54 -4.66 24.79 -15.96
N ILE A 55 -4.32 26.08 -16.00
CA ILE A 55 -2.97 26.55 -16.36
C ILE A 55 -2.00 26.13 -15.26
N ASN A 56 -1.05 25.26 -15.61
CA ASN A 56 0.04 24.90 -14.72
C ASN A 56 1.03 26.08 -14.60
N LEU A 57 1.02 26.75 -13.45
CA LEU A 57 1.93 27.86 -13.13
C LEU A 57 3.25 27.40 -12.49
N THR A 58 3.47 26.09 -12.37
CA THR A 58 4.71 25.55 -11.78
C THR A 58 5.82 25.44 -12.81
N THR A 59 7.06 25.54 -12.35
CA THR A 59 8.26 25.30 -13.18
C THR A 59 8.50 23.82 -13.46
N LYS A 60 7.78 22.93 -12.77
CA LYS A 60 7.93 21.48 -12.88
C LYS A 60 7.06 20.93 -14.01
N GLN A 61 7.58 19.92 -14.71
CA GLN A 61 6.80 19.26 -15.75
C GLN A 61 5.85 18.26 -15.10
N LEU A 62 4.55 18.51 -15.24
CA LEU A 62 3.50 17.59 -14.79
C LEU A 62 3.05 16.73 -15.97
N THR A 63 3.00 15.42 -15.78
CA THR A 63 2.47 14.48 -16.78
C THR A 63 1.57 13.46 -16.10
N ILE A 64 0.38 13.24 -16.66
CA ILE A 64 -0.50 12.17 -16.22
C ILE A 64 -0.14 10.93 -17.01
N LYS A 65 0.34 9.89 -16.33
CA LYS A 65 0.56 8.58 -16.95
C LYS A 65 -0.67 7.72 -16.70
N GLU A 66 -1.37 7.41 -17.78
CA GLU A 66 -2.43 6.39 -17.74
C GLU A 66 -1.81 5.01 -17.88
N SER A 67 -2.16 4.10 -16.97
CA SER A 67 -1.83 2.69 -17.13
C SER A 67 -3.09 1.83 -17.03
N GLN A 68 -3.14 0.79 -17.85
CA GLN A 68 -4.15 -0.26 -17.79
C GLN A 68 -3.45 -1.55 -17.40
N ARG A 69 -3.85 -2.16 -16.28
CA ARG A 69 -3.50 -3.56 -16.02
C ARG A 69 -4.41 -4.46 -16.86
N ARG A 70 -3.85 -5.09 -17.90
CA ARG A 70 -4.56 -6.12 -18.66
C ARG A 70 -4.37 -7.47 -17.99
N PHE A 71 -5.48 -8.19 -17.81
CA PHE A 71 -5.45 -9.52 -17.21
C PHE A 71 -4.99 -10.58 -18.22
N PRO A 72 -4.13 -11.54 -17.83
CA PRO A 72 -3.70 -12.58 -18.74
C PRO A 72 -4.77 -13.68 -18.87
N SER A 73 -4.73 -14.45 -19.94
CA SER A 73 -5.76 -15.44 -20.36
C SER A 73 -6.07 -16.56 -19.35
N TRP A 74 -5.36 -16.65 -18.22
CA TRP A 74 -5.54 -17.69 -17.20
C TRP A 74 -6.63 -17.37 -16.17
N LYS A 75 -7.30 -16.21 -16.23
CA LYS A 75 -8.38 -15.81 -15.30
C LYS A 75 -9.49 -16.86 -15.18
N GLU A 76 -9.92 -17.42 -16.31
CA GLU A 76 -10.97 -18.45 -16.35
C GLU A 76 -10.52 -19.73 -15.64
N HIS A 77 -9.28 -20.15 -15.88
CA HIS A 77 -8.67 -21.30 -15.22
C HIS A 77 -8.47 -21.09 -13.71
N PHE A 78 -8.22 -19.86 -13.28
CA PHE A 78 -8.12 -19.50 -11.86
C PHE A 78 -9.47 -19.57 -11.13
N ILE A 79 -10.54 -19.07 -11.77
CA ILE A 79 -11.90 -19.14 -11.21
C ILE A 79 -12.33 -20.60 -11.04
N GLU A 80 -12.01 -21.43 -12.04
CA GLU A 80 -12.30 -22.86 -12.03
C GLU A 80 -11.58 -23.59 -10.88
N LYS A 81 -10.31 -23.27 -10.61
CA LYS A 81 -9.53 -23.91 -9.55
C LYS A 81 -9.79 -23.40 -8.14
N CYS A 82 -9.94 -22.08 -7.96
CA CYS A 82 -9.99 -21.46 -6.64
C CYS A 82 -11.42 -21.22 -6.13
N GLY A 83 -12.42 -21.45 -6.97
CA GLY A 83 -13.82 -21.20 -6.65
C GLY A 83 -14.18 -19.72 -6.74
N LYS A 84 -15.44 -19.46 -7.12
CA LYS A 84 -15.93 -18.12 -7.49
C LYS A 84 -15.71 -17.09 -6.37
N GLN A 85 -16.00 -17.41 -5.11
CA GLN A 85 -15.86 -16.46 -4.00
C GLN A 85 -14.40 -16.00 -3.76
N MET A 86 -13.44 -16.93 -3.73
CA MET A 86 -12.03 -16.61 -3.50
C MET A 86 -11.41 -15.91 -4.71
N ALA A 87 -11.79 -16.35 -5.92
CA ALA A 87 -11.38 -15.70 -7.16
C ALA A 87 -11.96 -14.29 -7.29
N THR A 88 -13.21 -14.06 -6.88
CA THR A 88 -13.86 -12.73 -6.93
C THR A 88 -13.13 -11.73 -6.05
N VAL A 89 -12.72 -12.07 -4.82
CA VAL A 89 -11.94 -11.15 -3.97
C VAL A 89 -10.62 -10.75 -4.64
N ILE A 90 -9.93 -11.72 -5.27
CA ILE A 90 -8.67 -11.45 -5.98
C ILE A 90 -8.93 -10.66 -7.27
N ILE A 91 -9.97 -11.00 -8.01
CA ILE A 91 -10.35 -10.38 -9.29
C ILE A 91 -10.87 -8.96 -9.11
N GLU A 92 -11.73 -8.68 -8.12
CA GLU A 92 -12.25 -7.34 -7.81
C GLU A 92 -11.14 -6.40 -7.29
N ASN A 93 -10.21 -6.95 -6.51
CA ASN A 93 -8.99 -6.24 -6.15
C ASN A 93 -7.99 -6.10 -7.31
N THR A 94 -8.30 -6.69 -8.46
CA THR A 94 -7.43 -6.66 -9.64
C THR A 94 -8.14 -6.31 -10.96
N GLU A 95 -9.38 -5.82 -10.95
CA GLU A 95 -10.05 -5.36 -12.16
C GLU A 95 -9.23 -4.29 -12.88
N PRO A 96 -9.35 -4.16 -14.23
CA PRO A 96 -8.66 -3.13 -14.99
C PRO A 96 -9.16 -1.75 -14.56
N LYS A 97 -8.55 -1.23 -13.49
CA LYS A 97 -8.68 0.14 -13.06
C LYS A 97 -7.73 0.97 -13.92
N ARG A 98 -8.24 2.07 -14.46
CA ARG A 98 -7.39 3.10 -15.04
C ARG A 98 -6.66 3.74 -13.85
N TYR A 99 -5.36 3.53 -13.79
CA TYR A 99 -4.54 4.21 -12.81
C TYR A 99 -3.93 5.42 -13.49
N GLU A 100 -4.24 6.58 -12.94
CA GLU A 100 -3.66 7.85 -13.35
C GLU A 100 -2.62 8.20 -12.30
N THR A 101 -1.36 8.23 -12.72
CA THR A 101 -0.26 8.58 -11.83
C THR A 101 0.27 9.94 -12.24
N LEU A 102 0.27 10.88 -11.29
CA LEU A 102 0.90 12.17 -11.47
C LEU A 102 2.42 11.97 -11.44
N THR A 103 3.08 12.22 -12.58
CA THR A 103 4.54 12.25 -12.66
C THR A 103 5.01 13.70 -12.63
N ILE A 104 5.92 14.00 -11.71
CA ILE A 104 6.54 15.32 -11.56
C ILE A 104 8.03 15.16 -11.89
N LYS A 105 8.52 15.86 -12.90
CA LYS A 105 9.95 15.93 -13.28
C LYS A 105 10.53 17.31 -13.02
#